data_AF-A0A429DWX0-F1
#
_entry.id   AF-A0A429DWX0-F1
#
_cell.length_a   1.000
_cell.length_b   1.000
_cell.length_c   1.000
_cell.angle_alpha   90.00
_cell.angle_beta   90.00
_cell.angle_gamma   90.00
#
_symmetry.space_group_name_H-M   'P 1'
#
loop_
_entity.id
_entity.type
_entity.pdbx_description
1 polymer ?
#
loop_
_entity_poly.entity_id
_entity_poly.type
_entity_poly.pdbx_seq_one_letter_code
_entity_poly.pdbx_strand_id
1 'polypeptide(L)'
;MWLAFPPNDLVVLAPVGVAALTLALHGRVPGLRRAPDGVRGTARTGAWLGFLGGAAFFIPVLTGIVKIGPDAWILLSLVEAAYLAPMGAGIALAARLPGWPVWAAGLWVAQEAARGRVPFGGFPWARLAFSQTSTPLTPYAAVAGAPLVTFLTALIGGLLAYAVLAALRVRARARAAAAAGEGNGGGARRALAPAASVAAPLAVAGAIVGGGALIPTPTGGDPVTVAVVQGNVPRLGLDFQGQRRAVLDNHVEATHELARRVRAGEVARPELVVWPENSSDLDPYREPDARAAIDGAVKAIGVPVLVGALTATPDGEKVENRGIVWDPRTGPGDHYVKRHPVPFGEYVPFRDVLTRFIDRLDQIPRDFVHGTRSGVMRLGPVTVGDVICFEVAYDQEVRDVAAGQLLVVQTNNATYGHTSLPPQQIAMSRLRAVEHGRTILVAATSGISAIVAPDGRMIDRSAEFVRDLQVATVPARTATTPSDRMGAAPEWAMAALGVLAACAAARSMTRSARSARTAGAARGTGTGGRAADGNAVDRNDEEK
;
A
#
# COMPACT_ATOMS: atom_id res chain seq x y z
N MET A 1 -11.05 -8.89 2.38
CA MET A 1 -9.85 -8.07 2.13
C MET A 1 -10.18 -6.57 2.14
N TRP A 2 -11.07 -6.05 1.29
CA TRP A 2 -11.39 -4.60 1.28
C TRP A 2 -11.89 -4.08 2.64
N LEU A 3 -12.74 -4.86 3.34
CA LEU A 3 -13.21 -4.56 4.70
C LEU A 3 -12.11 -4.44 5.77
N ALA A 4 -10.88 -4.88 5.48
CA ALA A 4 -9.77 -4.72 6.40
C ALA A 4 -9.17 -3.31 6.38
N PHE A 5 -9.53 -2.49 5.39
CA PHE A 5 -9.05 -1.13 5.26
C PHE A 5 -10.03 -0.14 5.92
N PRO A 6 -9.53 1.01 6.37
CA PRO A 6 -10.38 2.11 6.80
C PRO A 6 -11.41 2.48 5.70
N PRO A 7 -12.63 2.88 6.10
CA PRO A 7 -13.08 3.11 7.48
C PRO A 7 -13.65 1.86 8.19
N ASN A 8 -13.54 0.66 7.60
CA ASN A 8 -14.15 -0.55 8.15
C ASN A 8 -13.29 -1.21 9.23
N ASP A 9 -11.97 -1.16 9.07
CA ASP A 9 -10.96 -1.60 10.06
C ASP A 9 -11.14 -3.05 10.56
N LEU A 10 -11.76 -3.94 9.77
CA LEU A 10 -11.86 -5.37 10.08
C LEU A 10 -10.55 -6.10 9.71
N VAL A 11 -9.47 -5.71 10.38
CA VAL A 11 -8.06 -6.04 10.03
C VAL A 11 -7.77 -7.53 9.85
N VAL A 12 -8.48 -8.41 10.56
CA VAL A 12 -8.36 -9.88 10.45
C VAL A 12 -8.83 -10.39 9.07
N LEU A 13 -9.67 -9.63 8.36
CA LEU A 13 -10.16 -10.00 7.04
C LEU A 13 -9.11 -9.80 5.92
N ALA A 14 -7.97 -9.17 6.20
CA ALA A 14 -6.85 -9.12 5.27
C ALA A 14 -6.21 -10.51 5.08
N PRO A 15 -5.63 -11.16 6.11
CA PRO A 15 -5.08 -12.51 5.96
C PRO A 15 -6.14 -13.55 5.57
N VAL A 16 -7.39 -13.43 6.05
CA VAL A 16 -8.49 -14.31 5.62
C VAL A 16 -8.82 -14.14 4.14
N GLY A 17 -8.84 -12.90 3.64
CA GLY A 17 -9.04 -12.61 2.22
C GLY A 17 -7.91 -13.18 1.35
N VAL A 18 -6.66 -13.04 1.79
CA VAL A 18 -5.51 -13.67 1.13
C VAL A 18 -5.65 -15.20 1.14
N ALA A 19 -6.06 -15.81 2.26
CA ALA A 19 -6.29 -17.24 2.35
C ALA A 19 -7.36 -17.72 1.35
N ALA A 20 -8.48 -17.01 1.24
CA ALA A 20 -9.55 -17.35 0.30
C ALA A 20 -9.08 -17.29 -1.17
N LEU A 21 -8.38 -16.20 -1.56
CA LEU A 21 -7.82 -16.08 -2.90
C LEU A 21 -6.78 -17.19 -3.17
N THR A 22 -5.91 -17.45 -2.21
CA THR A 22 -4.90 -18.50 -2.28
C THR A 22 -5.51 -19.89 -2.47
N LEU A 23 -6.58 -20.20 -1.74
CA LEU A 23 -7.30 -21.48 -1.87
C LEU A 23 -7.90 -21.63 -3.27
N ALA A 24 -8.51 -20.57 -3.81
CA ALA A 24 -9.05 -20.56 -5.17
C ALA A 24 -7.95 -20.80 -6.22
N LEU A 25 -6.75 -20.25 -5.99
CA LEU A 25 -5.59 -20.40 -6.88
C LEU A 25 -4.86 -21.76 -6.73
N HIS A 26 -4.94 -22.39 -5.56
CA HIS A 26 -4.20 -23.63 -5.26
C HIS A 26 -4.83 -24.88 -5.92
N GLY A 27 -6.11 -24.84 -6.28
CA GLY A 27 -6.76 -25.84 -7.15
C GLY A 27 -6.72 -27.30 -6.66
N ARG A 28 -6.62 -27.56 -5.34
CA ARG A 28 -6.53 -28.93 -4.79
C ARG A 28 -7.45 -29.17 -3.61
N VAL A 29 -8.53 -29.91 -3.84
CA VAL A 29 -9.13 -30.77 -2.80
C VAL A 29 -9.05 -32.21 -3.29
N PRO A 30 -8.17 -33.07 -2.74
CA PRO A 30 -8.16 -34.49 -3.07
C PRO A 30 -9.46 -35.12 -2.52
N GLY A 31 -10.30 -35.68 -3.39
CA GLY A 31 -11.50 -36.43 -3.01
C GLY A 31 -12.83 -35.84 -3.48
N LEU A 32 -12.88 -34.60 -3.97
CA LEU A 32 -13.93 -34.20 -4.91
C LEU A 32 -13.53 -34.74 -6.28
N ARG A 33 -14.46 -35.44 -6.94
CA ARG A 33 -14.29 -36.18 -8.19
C ARG A 33 -13.28 -35.54 -9.16
N ARG A 34 -12.42 -36.39 -9.75
CA ARG A 34 -11.68 -36.11 -10.99
C ARG A 34 -12.65 -35.47 -11.98
N ALA A 35 -12.55 -34.17 -12.20
CA ALA A 35 -13.09 -33.59 -13.41
C ALA A 35 -12.33 -34.24 -14.59
N PRO A 36 -13.02 -34.74 -15.63
CA PRO A 36 -12.37 -35.30 -16.80
C PRO A 36 -11.49 -34.22 -17.43
N ASP A 37 -10.18 -34.44 -17.47
CA ASP A 37 -9.14 -33.80 -18.31
C ASP A 37 -9.32 -32.35 -18.82
N GLY A 38 -9.91 -31.43 -18.04
CA GLY A 38 -10.23 -30.08 -18.54
C GLY A 38 -9.70 -28.89 -17.73
N VAL A 39 -9.59 -28.97 -16.40
CA VAL A 39 -9.21 -27.81 -15.58
C VAL A 39 -8.09 -28.18 -14.62
N ARG A 40 -6.91 -28.46 -15.18
CA ARG A 40 -5.66 -28.35 -14.42
C ARG A 40 -5.51 -26.87 -14.05
N GLY A 41 -5.05 -26.55 -12.82
CA GLY A 41 -4.68 -25.19 -12.42
C GLY A 41 -3.55 -24.65 -13.29
N THR A 42 -3.91 -24.14 -14.47
CA THR A 42 -2.98 -23.52 -15.42
C THR A 42 -2.65 -22.13 -14.91
N ALA A 43 -1.44 -21.66 -15.22
CA ALA A 43 -1.05 -20.27 -14.93
C ALA A 43 -2.09 -19.27 -15.46
N ARG A 44 -2.75 -19.60 -16.57
CA ARG A 44 -3.84 -18.81 -17.16
C ARG A 44 -5.08 -18.73 -16.25
N THR A 45 -5.55 -19.85 -15.69
CA THR A 45 -6.65 -19.84 -14.72
C THR A 45 -6.25 -19.04 -13.47
N GLY A 46 -5.02 -19.22 -13.00
CA GLY A 46 -4.47 -18.43 -11.89
C GLY A 46 -4.47 -16.93 -12.19
N ALA A 47 -4.12 -16.53 -13.41
CA ALA A 47 -4.15 -15.13 -13.83
C ALA A 47 -5.56 -14.54 -13.79
N TRP A 48 -6.54 -15.24 -14.36
CA TRP A 48 -7.92 -14.76 -14.35
C TRP A 48 -8.52 -14.68 -12.96
N LEU A 49 -8.29 -15.68 -12.10
CA LEU A 49 -8.73 -15.63 -10.71
C LEU A 49 -8.02 -14.53 -9.91
N GLY A 50 -6.73 -14.30 -10.17
CA GLY A 50 -5.99 -13.18 -9.61
C GLY A 50 -6.60 -11.84 -10.01
N PHE A 51 -6.87 -11.64 -11.30
CA PHE A 51 -7.53 -10.43 -11.82
C PHE A 51 -8.92 -10.23 -11.21
N LEU A 52 -9.79 -11.24 -11.22
CA LEU A 52 -11.14 -11.15 -10.66
C LEU A 52 -11.12 -10.90 -9.16
N GLY A 53 -10.23 -11.57 -8.43
CA GLY A 53 -10.01 -11.31 -7.01
C GLY A 53 -9.50 -9.90 -6.74
N GLY A 54 -8.64 -9.38 -7.62
CA GLY A 54 -8.18 -8.00 -7.60
C GLY A 54 -9.30 -7.00 -7.88
N ALA A 55 -10.15 -7.24 -8.88
CA ALA A 55 -11.29 -6.37 -9.17
C ALA A 55 -12.27 -6.34 -8.00
N ALA A 56 -12.57 -7.49 -7.40
CA ALA A 56 -13.41 -7.60 -6.20
C ALA A 56 -12.80 -6.91 -4.96
N PHE A 57 -11.51 -6.59 -4.98
CA PHE A 57 -10.82 -5.85 -3.92
C PHE A 57 -10.69 -4.35 -4.23
N PHE A 58 -10.15 -4.00 -5.40
CA PHE A 58 -9.81 -2.63 -5.76
C PHE A 58 -11.04 -1.76 -6.04
N ILE A 59 -12.08 -2.33 -6.66
CA ILE A 59 -13.32 -1.58 -6.91
C ILE A 59 -13.90 -1.02 -5.60
N PRO A 60 -14.20 -1.83 -4.56
CA PRO A 60 -14.75 -1.28 -3.32
C PRO A 60 -13.75 -0.44 -2.50
N VAL A 61 -12.45 -0.82 -2.44
CA VAL A 61 -11.49 -0.10 -1.60
C VAL A 61 -11.17 1.30 -2.12
N LEU A 62 -11.19 1.49 -3.44
CA LEU A 62 -10.91 2.75 -4.13
C LEU A 62 -12.17 3.57 -4.46
N THR A 63 -13.31 3.25 -3.85
CA THR A 63 -14.59 3.95 -4.08
C THR A 63 -14.50 5.48 -3.97
N GLY A 64 -13.60 6.03 -3.13
CA GLY A 64 -13.42 7.48 -3.04
C GLY A 64 -12.95 8.17 -4.33
N ILE A 65 -12.35 7.42 -5.28
CA ILE A 65 -11.95 7.95 -6.59
C ILE A 65 -13.17 8.32 -7.45
N VAL A 66 -14.38 7.86 -7.10
CA VAL A 66 -15.63 8.22 -7.80
C VAL A 66 -15.86 9.74 -7.88
N LYS A 67 -15.25 10.51 -6.96
CA LYS A 67 -15.28 11.99 -6.96
C LYS A 67 -14.62 12.62 -8.19
N ILE A 68 -13.66 11.95 -8.81
CA ILE A 68 -13.03 12.35 -10.08
C ILE A 68 -13.87 11.91 -11.30
N GLY A 69 -14.56 10.79 -11.15
CA GLY A 69 -15.48 10.23 -12.13
C GLY A 69 -15.64 8.72 -11.97
N PRO A 70 -16.83 8.16 -12.25
CA PRO A 70 -17.04 6.72 -12.16
C PRO A 70 -16.18 5.92 -13.14
N ASP A 71 -15.90 6.49 -14.31
CA ASP A 71 -15.00 5.95 -15.32
C ASP A 71 -13.55 5.88 -14.83
N ALA A 72 -13.03 6.97 -14.25
CA ALA A 72 -11.69 7.01 -13.66
C ALA A 72 -11.55 5.99 -12.52
N TRP A 73 -12.57 5.91 -11.65
CA TRP A 73 -12.60 4.95 -10.55
C TRP A 73 -12.57 3.49 -11.03
N ILE A 74 -13.44 3.13 -11.98
CA ILE A 74 -13.49 1.76 -12.52
C ILE A 74 -12.19 1.44 -13.26
N LEU A 75 -11.71 2.34 -14.14
CA LEU A 75 -10.50 2.11 -14.92
C LEU A 75 -9.28 1.92 -14.01
N LEU A 76 -9.06 2.82 -13.05
CA LEU A 76 -7.97 2.69 -12.09
C LEU A 76 -8.09 1.37 -11.32
N SER A 77 -9.28 1.05 -10.80
CA SER A 77 -9.49 -0.21 -10.06
C SER A 77 -9.17 -1.45 -10.89
N LEU A 78 -9.48 -1.45 -12.19
CA LEU A 78 -9.17 -2.56 -13.10
C LEU A 78 -7.68 -2.61 -13.48
N VAL A 79 -7.02 -1.47 -13.63
CA VAL A 79 -5.56 -1.39 -13.82
C VAL A 79 -4.85 -1.95 -12.58
N GLU A 80 -5.25 -1.55 -11.39
CA GLU A 80 -4.71 -2.08 -10.13
C GLU A 80 -4.97 -3.59 -9.99
N ALA A 81 -6.16 -4.06 -10.38
CA ALA A 81 -6.48 -5.48 -10.42
C ALA A 81 -5.63 -6.27 -11.42
N ALA A 82 -5.18 -5.66 -12.52
CA ALA A 82 -4.34 -6.31 -13.52
C ALA A 82 -2.99 -6.77 -12.94
N TYR A 83 -2.44 -6.09 -11.93
CA TYR A 83 -1.22 -6.51 -11.23
C TYR A 83 -1.40 -7.83 -10.47
N LEU A 84 -2.62 -8.18 -10.08
CA LEU A 84 -2.91 -9.44 -9.39
C LEU A 84 -3.02 -10.61 -10.38
N ALA A 85 -3.12 -10.37 -11.68
CA ALA A 85 -3.11 -11.42 -12.69
C ALA A 85 -1.77 -12.18 -12.76
N PRO A 86 -0.60 -11.54 -13.00
CA PRO A 86 0.67 -12.24 -12.98
C PRO A 86 0.98 -12.82 -11.59
N MET A 87 0.56 -12.16 -10.51
CA MET A 87 0.66 -12.71 -9.15
C MET A 87 -0.13 -14.03 -9.03
N GLY A 88 -1.39 -14.06 -9.46
CA GLY A 88 -2.25 -15.23 -9.40
C GLY A 88 -1.71 -16.40 -10.24
N ALA A 89 -1.17 -16.11 -11.42
CA ALA A 89 -0.42 -17.09 -12.22
C ALA A 89 0.80 -17.64 -11.46
N GLY A 90 1.61 -16.75 -10.87
CA GLY A 90 2.78 -17.09 -10.08
C GLY A 90 2.44 -17.97 -8.87
N ILE A 91 1.37 -17.64 -8.13
CA ILE A 91 0.89 -18.43 -6.98
C ILE A 91 0.45 -19.81 -7.45
N ALA A 92 -0.30 -19.92 -8.55
CA ALA A 92 -0.72 -21.21 -9.10
C ALA A 92 0.46 -22.10 -9.53
N LEU A 93 1.57 -21.50 -9.99
CA LEU A 93 2.81 -22.20 -10.28
C LEU A 93 3.55 -22.60 -9.00
N ALA A 94 3.78 -21.65 -8.10
CA ALA A 94 4.55 -21.82 -6.86
C ALA A 94 3.84 -22.74 -5.84
N ALA A 95 2.52 -22.88 -5.91
CA ALA A 95 1.70 -23.83 -5.16
C ALA A 95 2.14 -25.30 -5.30
N ARG A 96 3.00 -25.61 -6.27
CA ARG A 96 3.59 -26.94 -6.48
C ARG A 96 4.88 -27.18 -5.70
N LEU A 97 5.52 -26.11 -5.21
CA LEU A 97 6.78 -26.20 -4.49
C LEU A 97 6.54 -26.44 -2.99
N PRO A 98 7.47 -27.10 -2.28
CA PRO A 98 7.45 -27.11 -0.82
C PRO A 98 7.57 -25.68 -0.29
N GLY A 99 6.94 -25.40 0.86
CA GLY A 99 6.96 -24.05 1.45
C GLY A 99 6.17 -23.01 0.67
N TRP A 100 5.24 -23.41 -0.20
CA TRP A 100 4.49 -22.49 -1.07
C TRP A 100 3.86 -21.24 -0.41
N PRO A 101 3.45 -21.23 0.88
CA PRO A 101 2.97 -19.99 1.52
C PRO A 101 4.00 -18.87 1.51
N VAL A 102 5.29 -19.19 1.63
CA VAL A 102 6.41 -18.23 1.61
C VAL A 102 6.57 -17.61 0.22
N TRP A 103 6.52 -18.43 -0.83
CA TRP A 103 6.62 -17.95 -2.22
C TRP A 103 5.42 -17.08 -2.59
N ALA A 104 4.22 -17.47 -2.14
CA ALA A 104 3.01 -16.69 -2.35
C ALA A 104 3.09 -15.31 -1.67
N ALA A 105 3.60 -15.25 -0.44
CA ALA A 105 3.84 -13.99 0.27
C ALA A 105 4.87 -13.10 -0.46
N GLY A 106 5.94 -13.68 -1.00
CA GLY A 106 6.91 -12.94 -1.83
C GLY A 106 6.28 -12.37 -3.12
N LEU A 107 5.36 -13.10 -3.75
CA LEU A 107 4.63 -12.62 -4.94
C LEU A 107 3.67 -11.47 -4.62
N TRP A 108 3.09 -11.43 -3.41
CA TRP A 108 2.33 -10.28 -2.94
C TRP A 108 3.20 -9.02 -2.84
N VAL A 109 4.39 -9.14 -2.24
CA VAL A 109 5.36 -8.03 -2.20
C VAL A 109 5.76 -7.61 -3.61
N ALA A 110 6.05 -8.57 -4.50
CA ALA A 110 6.46 -8.28 -5.88
C ALA A 110 5.41 -7.49 -6.67
N GLN A 111 4.13 -7.83 -6.56
CA GLN A 111 3.09 -7.06 -7.27
C GLN A 111 2.89 -5.68 -6.66
N GLU A 112 2.94 -5.53 -5.33
CA GLU A 112 2.84 -4.20 -4.70
C GLU A 112 4.03 -3.31 -5.10
N ALA A 113 5.23 -3.90 -5.16
CA ALA A 113 6.45 -3.20 -5.57
C ALA A 113 6.36 -2.71 -7.03
N ALA A 114 5.78 -3.51 -7.93
CA ALA A 114 5.58 -3.14 -9.33
C ALA A 114 4.48 -2.08 -9.49
N ARG A 115 3.31 -2.31 -8.86
CA ARG A 115 2.13 -1.44 -8.89
C ARG A 115 2.44 -0.06 -8.31
N GLY A 116 3.26 -0.01 -7.26
CA GLY A 116 3.73 1.23 -6.64
C GLY A 116 4.83 1.98 -7.39
N ARG A 117 5.25 1.54 -8.59
CA ARG A 117 6.31 2.19 -9.39
C ARG A 117 5.94 2.45 -10.85
N VAL A 118 5.07 1.64 -11.42
CA VAL A 118 4.73 1.68 -12.86
C VAL A 118 3.22 1.60 -13.03
N PRO A 119 2.61 2.26 -14.03
CA PRO A 119 3.17 3.39 -14.81
C PRO A 119 3.13 4.71 -14.03
N PHE A 120 3.78 5.75 -14.54
CA PHE A 120 3.71 7.14 -14.03
C PHE A 120 4.10 7.34 -12.56
N GLY A 121 5.09 6.57 -12.07
CA GLY A 121 5.46 6.56 -10.66
C GLY A 121 4.66 5.57 -9.82
N GLY A 122 3.60 4.97 -10.37
CA GLY A 122 2.79 3.92 -9.76
C GLY A 122 1.73 4.43 -8.78
N PHE A 123 0.98 3.50 -8.19
CA PHE A 123 -0.09 3.78 -7.23
C PHE A 123 -0.01 2.80 -6.04
N PRO A 124 0.79 3.08 -5.00
CA PRO A 124 1.01 2.18 -3.87
C PRO A 124 -0.14 2.15 -2.85
N TRP A 125 -1.35 2.54 -3.27
CA TRP A 125 -2.53 2.55 -2.39
C TRP A 125 -3.01 1.12 -2.08
N ALA A 126 -3.77 0.96 -1.00
CA ALA A 126 -4.39 -0.30 -0.60
C ALA A 126 -3.43 -1.52 -0.53
N ARG A 127 -2.16 -1.29 -0.14
CA ARG A 127 -1.21 -2.35 0.22
C ARG A 127 -1.67 -3.09 1.48
N LEU A 128 -1.42 -4.40 1.55
CA LEU A 128 -1.81 -5.20 2.72
C LEU A 128 -1.28 -4.60 4.03
N ALA A 129 -0.06 -4.06 4.00
CA ALA A 129 0.55 -3.37 5.13
C ALA A 129 -0.32 -2.25 5.74
N PHE A 130 -1.00 -1.46 4.90
CA PHE A 130 -1.84 -0.34 5.35
C PHE A 130 -3.18 -0.77 5.96
N SER A 131 -3.52 -2.07 5.91
CA SER A 131 -4.61 -2.63 6.72
C SER A 131 -4.18 -3.00 8.15
N GLN A 132 -2.88 -2.95 8.46
CA GLN A 132 -2.30 -3.46 9.71
C GLN A 132 -1.67 -2.34 10.55
N THR A 133 -2.47 -1.31 10.87
CA THR A 133 -1.96 -0.04 11.46
C THR A 133 -2.15 0.06 12.97
N SER A 134 -2.89 -0.88 13.56
CA SER A 134 -3.04 -1.05 15.01
C SER A 134 -3.22 -2.51 15.38
N THR A 135 -2.31 -3.35 14.88
CA THR A 135 -2.36 -4.80 15.08
C THR A 135 -1.01 -5.29 15.61
N PRO A 136 -0.93 -6.53 16.11
CA PRO A 136 0.37 -7.12 16.47
C PRO A 136 1.35 -7.21 15.28
N LEU A 137 0.91 -7.00 14.03
CA LEU A 137 1.81 -6.94 12.88
C LEU A 137 2.44 -5.56 12.67
N THR A 138 1.86 -4.49 13.23
CA THR A 138 2.34 -3.11 13.06
C THR A 138 3.81 -2.92 13.47
N PRO A 139 4.31 -3.47 14.60
CA PRO A 139 5.71 -3.29 15.01
C PRO A 139 6.74 -3.83 14.01
N TYR A 140 6.39 -4.79 13.15
CA TYR A 140 7.28 -5.28 12.10
C TYR A 140 7.65 -4.21 11.07
N ALA A 141 6.86 -3.14 10.95
CA ALA A 141 7.20 -2.00 10.10
C ALA A 141 8.53 -1.35 10.53
N ALA A 142 8.83 -1.27 11.83
CA ALA A 142 10.10 -0.74 12.32
C ALA A 142 11.30 -1.63 11.92
N VAL A 143 11.07 -2.91 11.64
CA VAL A 143 12.12 -3.87 11.30
C VAL A 143 12.48 -3.78 9.82
N ALA A 144 11.51 -3.92 8.92
CA ALA A 144 11.77 -3.96 7.47
C ALA A 144 10.64 -3.32 6.64
N GLY A 145 9.99 -2.33 7.24
CA GLY A 145 9.04 -1.45 6.57
C GLY A 145 7.71 -2.09 6.23
N ALA A 146 6.89 -1.31 5.51
CA ALA A 146 5.63 -1.78 4.95
C ALA A 146 5.75 -3.11 4.15
N PRO A 147 6.80 -3.36 3.35
CA PRO A 147 6.97 -4.63 2.64
C PRO A 147 6.94 -5.87 3.54
N LEU A 148 7.55 -5.81 4.73
CA LEU A 148 7.54 -6.95 5.66
C LEU A 148 6.14 -7.18 6.24
N VAL A 149 5.41 -6.12 6.54
CA VAL A 149 4.03 -6.24 7.04
C VAL A 149 3.11 -6.82 5.96
N THR A 150 3.26 -6.42 4.69
CA THR A 150 2.59 -7.07 3.54
C THR A 150 2.96 -8.55 3.48
N PHE A 151 4.24 -8.87 3.53
CA PHE A 151 4.73 -10.25 3.46
C PHE A 151 4.14 -11.12 4.58
N LEU A 152 4.19 -10.67 5.83
CA LEU A 152 3.67 -11.42 6.97
C LEU A 152 2.15 -11.57 6.92
N THR A 153 1.42 -10.54 6.51
CA THR A 153 -0.03 -10.61 6.30
C THR A 153 -0.38 -11.67 5.25
N ALA A 154 0.34 -11.65 4.12
CA ALA A 154 0.14 -12.62 3.06
C ALA A 154 0.58 -14.04 3.47
N LEU A 155 1.67 -14.17 4.24
CA LEU A 155 2.16 -15.45 4.76
C LEU A 155 1.17 -16.06 5.73
N ILE A 156 0.58 -15.29 6.65
CA ILE A 156 -0.48 -15.76 7.54
C ILE A 156 -1.66 -16.26 6.70
N GLY A 157 -2.10 -15.51 5.69
CA GLY A 157 -3.13 -15.98 4.77
C GLY A 157 -2.78 -17.29 4.06
N GLY A 158 -1.52 -17.43 3.60
CA GLY A 158 -1.00 -18.65 3.01
C GLY A 158 -0.96 -19.83 4.00
N LEU A 159 -0.58 -19.60 5.26
CA LEU A 159 -0.55 -20.62 6.33
C LEU A 159 -1.97 -21.06 6.72
N LEU A 160 -2.92 -20.13 6.79
CA LEU A 160 -4.34 -20.45 6.99
C LEU A 160 -4.87 -21.32 5.85
N ALA A 161 -4.60 -20.94 4.59
CA ALA A 161 -4.95 -21.75 3.43
C ALA A 161 -4.26 -23.14 3.48
N TYR A 162 -2.99 -23.21 3.90
CA TYR A 162 -2.30 -24.47 4.10
C TYR A 162 -3.01 -25.35 5.14
N ALA A 163 -3.37 -24.79 6.30
CA ALA A 163 -4.05 -25.50 7.37
C ALA A 163 -5.40 -26.08 6.90
N VAL A 164 -6.18 -25.30 6.14
CA VAL A 164 -7.43 -25.76 5.52
C VAL A 164 -7.17 -26.93 4.57
N LEU A 165 -6.19 -26.83 3.67
CA LEU A 165 -5.84 -27.91 2.73
C LEU A 165 -5.35 -29.16 3.45
N ALA A 166 -4.57 -29.01 4.53
CA ALA A 166 -4.14 -30.11 5.38
C ALA A 166 -5.33 -30.80 6.04
N ALA A 167 -6.26 -30.05 6.63
CA ALA A 167 -7.47 -30.59 7.26
C ALA A 167 -8.35 -31.35 6.25
N LEU A 168 -8.51 -30.82 5.04
CA LEU A 168 -9.25 -31.51 3.97
C LEU A 168 -8.57 -32.82 3.54
N ARG A 169 -7.25 -32.86 3.45
CA ARG A 169 -6.49 -34.11 3.17
C ARG A 169 -6.64 -35.13 4.27
N VAL A 170 -6.57 -34.70 5.53
CA VAL A 170 -6.78 -35.58 6.70
C VAL A 170 -8.18 -36.19 6.65
N ARG A 171 -9.21 -35.36 6.43
CA ARG A 171 -10.60 -35.81 6.33
C ARG A 171 -10.83 -36.77 5.16
N ALA A 172 -10.21 -36.51 4.00
CA ALA A 172 -10.29 -37.38 2.84
C ALA A 172 -9.65 -38.75 3.10
N ARG A 173 -8.46 -38.79 3.74
CA ARG A 173 -7.79 -40.04 4.13
C ARG A 173 -8.58 -40.82 5.17
N ALA A 174 -9.14 -40.15 6.17
CA ALA A 174 -9.98 -40.79 7.19
C ALA A 174 -11.22 -41.46 6.55
N ARG A 175 -11.87 -40.78 5.60
CA ARG A 175 -12.99 -41.37 4.83
C ARG A 175 -12.56 -42.55 3.97
N ALA A 176 -11.42 -42.46 3.30
CA ALA A 176 -10.90 -43.55 2.48
C ALA A 176 -10.54 -44.79 3.32
N ALA A 177 -9.92 -44.60 4.48
CA ALA A 177 -9.62 -45.69 5.41
C ALA A 177 -10.89 -46.34 5.98
N ALA A 178 -11.90 -45.52 6.34
CA ALA A 178 -13.20 -46.03 6.77
C ALA A 178 -13.92 -46.82 5.68
N ALA A 179 -13.83 -46.37 4.42
CA ALA A 179 -14.40 -47.10 3.27
C ALA A 179 -13.64 -48.39 2.92
N ALA A 180 -12.33 -48.46 3.25
CA ALA A 180 -11.50 -49.64 3.03
C ALA A 180 -11.63 -50.71 4.13
N GLY A 181 -12.45 -50.47 5.16
CA GLY A 181 -12.65 -51.42 6.26
C GLY A 181 -11.42 -51.61 7.17
N GLU A 182 -10.43 -50.70 7.10
CA GLU A 182 -9.25 -50.77 7.96
C GLU A 182 -9.65 -50.40 9.40
N GLY A 183 -9.72 -51.41 10.27
CA GLY A 183 -10.02 -51.24 11.69
C GLY A 183 -9.04 -50.31 12.42
N ASN A 184 -9.51 -49.71 13.52
CA ASN A 184 -8.90 -48.65 14.33
C ASN A 184 -7.56 -49.04 15.05
N GLY A 185 -6.83 -50.04 14.57
CA GLY A 185 -5.72 -50.71 15.25
C GLY A 185 -4.34 -50.04 15.11
N GLY A 186 -4.24 -48.79 14.64
CA GLY A 186 -2.95 -48.11 14.51
C GLY A 186 -2.83 -46.94 15.48
N GLY A 187 -2.04 -47.12 16.53
CA GLY A 187 -1.95 -46.26 17.72
C GLY A 187 -1.61 -44.78 17.51
N ALA A 188 -1.45 -44.05 18.63
CA ALA A 188 -1.34 -42.59 18.75
C ALA A 188 -0.54 -41.87 17.64
N ARG A 189 0.52 -42.49 17.10
CA ARG A 189 1.33 -41.98 15.98
C ARG A 189 0.56 -41.76 14.67
N ARG A 190 -0.50 -42.54 14.37
CA ARG A 190 -1.37 -42.34 13.20
C ARG A 190 -2.34 -41.17 13.35
N ALA A 191 -2.69 -40.77 14.58
CA ALA A 191 -3.51 -39.59 14.87
C ALA A 191 -2.69 -38.29 15.01
N LEU A 192 -1.46 -38.41 15.53
CA LEU A 192 -0.54 -37.28 15.76
C LEU A 192 -0.06 -36.59 14.47
N ALA A 193 0.30 -37.34 13.42
CA ALA A 193 0.79 -36.74 12.17
C ALA A 193 -0.26 -35.89 11.41
N PRO A 194 -1.53 -36.33 11.28
CA PRO A 194 -2.63 -35.51 10.78
C PRO A 194 -2.86 -34.22 11.57
N ALA A 195 -2.93 -34.32 12.91
CA ALA A 195 -3.14 -33.17 13.78
C ALA A 195 -1.98 -32.17 13.69
N ALA A 196 -0.73 -32.65 13.70
CA ALA A 196 0.46 -31.82 13.52
C ALA A 196 0.47 -31.08 12.18
N SER A 197 0.00 -31.70 11.09
CA SER A 197 -0.04 -31.06 9.76
C SER A 197 -0.99 -29.85 9.66
N VAL A 198 -1.98 -29.76 10.57
CA VAL A 198 -2.91 -28.63 10.68
C VAL A 198 -2.44 -27.66 11.77
N ALA A 199 -1.97 -28.16 12.91
CA ALA A 199 -1.55 -27.34 14.04
C ALA A 199 -0.26 -26.56 13.77
N ALA A 200 0.72 -27.15 13.07
CA ALA A 200 1.99 -26.49 12.79
C ALA A 200 1.88 -25.15 12.04
N PRO A 201 1.17 -25.04 10.89
CA PRO A 201 1.02 -23.75 10.20
C PRO A 201 0.25 -22.71 11.05
N LEU A 202 -0.71 -23.14 11.88
CA LEU A 202 -1.42 -22.25 12.80
C LEU A 202 -0.52 -21.76 13.93
N ALA A 203 0.33 -22.63 14.48
CA ALA A 203 1.32 -22.26 15.49
C ALA A 203 2.34 -21.27 14.93
N VAL A 204 2.81 -21.45 13.68
CA VAL A 204 3.69 -20.48 13.01
C VAL A 204 2.97 -19.15 12.80
N ALA A 205 1.72 -19.15 12.36
CA ALA A 205 0.93 -17.92 12.22
C ALA A 205 0.75 -17.21 13.58
N GLY A 206 0.45 -17.96 14.64
CA GLY A 206 0.37 -17.44 16.01
C GLY A 206 1.70 -16.89 16.53
N ALA A 207 2.82 -17.53 16.22
CA ALA A 207 4.16 -17.05 16.56
C ALA A 207 4.53 -15.76 15.82
N ILE A 208 4.12 -15.60 14.56
CA ILE A 208 4.29 -14.34 13.82
C ILE A 208 3.47 -13.23 14.47
N VAL A 209 2.21 -13.49 14.84
CA VAL A 209 1.36 -12.50 15.51
C VAL A 209 1.94 -12.13 16.88
N GLY A 210 2.33 -13.12 17.69
CA GLY A 210 2.90 -12.91 19.03
C GLY A 210 4.28 -12.26 19.01
N GLY A 211 5.09 -12.54 17.98
CA GLY A 211 6.44 -12.00 17.84
C GLY A 211 6.48 -10.48 17.69
N GLY A 212 5.42 -9.87 17.15
CA GLY A 212 5.34 -8.41 17.04
C GLY A 212 5.32 -7.70 18.40
N ALA A 213 4.74 -8.32 19.44
CA ALA A 213 4.76 -7.78 20.80
C ALA A 213 6.17 -7.75 21.43
N LEU A 214 7.13 -8.49 20.85
CA LEU A 214 8.52 -8.52 21.29
C LEU A 214 9.40 -7.48 20.58
N ILE A 215 8.87 -6.79 19.56
CA ILE A 215 9.62 -5.78 18.81
C ILE A 215 9.51 -4.46 19.58
N PRO A 216 10.63 -3.88 20.02
CA PRO A 216 10.60 -2.59 20.70
C PRO A 216 10.21 -1.48 19.72
N THR A 217 9.22 -0.67 20.10
CA THR A 217 8.84 0.57 19.41
C THR A 217 9.04 1.75 20.37
N PRO A 218 10.29 2.22 20.56
CA PRO A 218 10.58 3.24 21.55
C PRO A 218 9.90 4.57 21.22
N THR A 219 9.29 5.19 22.23
CA THR A 219 8.58 6.47 22.12
C THR A 219 9.29 7.62 22.83
N GLY A 220 10.48 7.40 23.40
CA GLY A 220 11.28 8.46 24.03
C GLY A 220 11.92 9.41 23.01
N GLY A 221 12.39 10.57 23.45
CA GLY A 221 13.01 11.61 22.63
C GLY A 221 12.96 12.94 23.37
N ASP A 222 13.65 13.96 22.84
CA ASP A 222 13.58 15.30 23.43
C ASP A 222 12.17 15.86 23.22
N PRO A 223 11.49 16.33 24.27
CA PRO A 223 10.12 16.82 24.13
C PRO A 223 10.11 18.12 23.33
N VAL A 224 9.22 18.22 22.34
CA VAL A 224 8.93 19.45 21.59
C VAL A 224 7.43 19.68 21.54
N THR A 225 6.98 20.91 21.82
CA THR A 225 5.56 21.25 21.73
C THR A 225 5.23 21.71 20.32
N VAL A 226 4.29 21.04 19.67
CA VAL A 226 3.92 21.29 18.27
C VAL A 226 2.46 21.69 18.18
N ALA A 227 2.11 22.43 17.12
CA ALA A 227 0.72 22.68 16.78
C ALA A 227 0.40 22.33 15.32
N VAL A 228 -0.77 21.74 15.08
CA VAL A 228 -1.32 21.48 13.75
C VAL A 228 -2.59 22.31 13.59
N VAL A 229 -2.66 23.08 12.51
CA VAL A 229 -3.78 23.98 12.22
C VAL A 229 -4.61 23.42 11.07
N GLN A 230 -5.91 23.24 11.30
CA GLN A 230 -6.89 22.89 10.27
C GLN A 230 -7.87 24.05 10.10
N GLY A 231 -7.71 24.82 9.02
CA GLY A 231 -8.55 26.00 8.74
C GLY A 231 -9.94 25.66 8.23
N ASN A 232 -10.11 24.50 7.56
CA ASN A 232 -11.30 24.13 6.79
C ASN A 232 -11.48 24.94 5.49
N VAL A 233 -12.39 24.46 4.64
CA VAL A 233 -12.82 25.14 3.41
C VAL A 233 -14.12 25.93 3.62
N PRO A 234 -14.37 27.02 2.87
CA PRO A 234 -15.63 27.76 2.92
C PRO A 234 -16.82 26.91 2.46
N ARG A 235 -18.04 27.28 2.90
CA ARG A 235 -19.30 26.69 2.39
C ARG A 235 -19.52 27.08 0.91
N LEU A 236 -20.26 26.24 0.16
CA LEU A 236 -20.61 26.47 -1.25
C LEU A 236 -21.17 27.89 -1.49
N GLY A 237 -20.77 28.53 -2.60
CA GLY A 237 -21.33 29.81 -3.05
C GLY A 237 -20.31 30.89 -3.47
N LEU A 238 -19.00 30.64 -3.32
CA LEU A 238 -17.94 31.55 -3.76
C LEU A 238 -17.40 31.17 -5.14
N ASP A 239 -16.96 32.16 -5.93
CA ASP A 239 -16.18 31.91 -7.14
C ASP A 239 -14.78 31.36 -6.82
N PHE A 240 -14.03 30.91 -7.83
CA PHE A 240 -12.73 30.25 -7.62
C PHE A 240 -11.73 31.14 -6.87
N GLN A 241 -11.69 32.45 -7.13
CA GLN A 241 -10.77 33.36 -6.47
C GLN A 241 -11.18 33.64 -5.01
N GLY A 242 -12.47 33.83 -4.76
CA GLY A 242 -13.04 33.95 -3.43
C GLY A 242 -12.81 32.70 -2.57
N GLN A 243 -12.88 31.51 -3.17
CA GLN A 243 -12.55 30.25 -2.48
C GLN A 243 -11.07 30.20 -2.07
N ARG A 244 -10.14 30.49 -2.99
CA ARG A 244 -8.69 30.50 -2.70
C ARG A 244 -8.35 31.43 -1.54
N ARG A 245 -8.91 32.65 -1.56
CA ARG A 245 -8.71 33.63 -0.49
C ARG A 245 -9.31 33.17 0.84
N ALA A 246 -10.53 32.67 0.83
CA ALA A 246 -11.21 32.22 2.04
C ALA A 246 -10.50 31.05 2.74
N VAL A 247 -9.91 30.11 1.98
CA VAL A 247 -9.09 29.03 2.55
C VAL A 247 -7.87 29.61 3.27
N LEU A 248 -7.16 30.57 2.69
CA LEU A 248 -6.05 31.25 3.36
C LEU A 248 -6.50 31.96 4.64
N ASP A 249 -7.56 32.76 4.55
CA ASP A 249 -8.08 33.52 5.68
C ASP A 249 -8.50 32.60 6.84
N ASN A 250 -9.08 31.44 6.54
CA ASN A 250 -9.42 30.44 7.56
C ASN A 250 -8.21 29.95 8.37
N HIS A 251 -7.06 29.68 7.71
CA HIS A 251 -5.83 29.23 8.38
C HIS A 251 -5.15 30.36 9.15
N VAL A 252 -5.18 31.58 8.60
CA VAL A 252 -4.72 32.80 9.27
C VAL A 252 -5.51 33.03 10.56
N GLU A 253 -6.84 33.00 10.48
CA GLU A 253 -7.72 33.18 11.64
C GLU A 253 -7.56 32.06 12.68
N ALA A 254 -7.38 30.81 12.24
CA ALA A 254 -7.11 29.69 13.14
C ALA A 254 -5.78 29.87 13.89
N THR A 255 -4.76 30.41 13.22
CA THR A 255 -3.48 30.71 13.83
C THR A 255 -3.54 31.91 14.78
N HIS A 256 -4.32 32.93 14.45
CA HIS A 256 -4.60 34.04 15.38
C HIS A 256 -5.36 33.58 16.62
N GLU A 257 -6.32 32.67 16.48
CA GLU A 257 -6.98 32.02 17.60
C GLU A 257 -6.00 31.22 18.46
N LEU A 258 -5.17 30.37 17.86
CA LEU A 258 -4.12 29.64 18.57
C LEU A 258 -3.24 30.60 19.39
N ALA A 259 -2.81 31.71 18.78
CA ALA A 259 -2.01 32.72 19.46
C ALA A 259 -2.72 33.38 20.65
N ARG A 260 -4.04 33.61 20.55
CA ARG A 260 -4.86 34.10 21.67
C ARG A 260 -4.92 33.07 22.80
N ARG A 261 -5.17 31.79 22.48
CA ARG A 261 -5.25 30.70 23.46
C ARG A 261 -3.92 30.48 24.19
N VAL A 262 -2.80 30.58 23.49
CA VAL A 262 -1.45 30.53 24.08
C VAL A 262 -1.24 31.71 25.05
N ARG A 263 -1.57 32.95 24.65
CA ARG A 263 -1.43 34.12 25.52
C ARG A 263 -2.32 34.07 26.76
N ALA A 264 -3.51 33.47 26.63
CA ALA A 264 -4.44 33.25 27.73
C ALA A 264 -4.02 32.09 28.65
N GLY A 265 -2.99 31.31 28.28
CA GLY A 265 -2.55 30.13 29.04
C GLY A 265 -3.47 28.91 28.90
N GLU A 266 -4.41 28.91 27.95
CA GLU A 266 -5.34 27.80 27.72
C GLU A 266 -4.68 26.57 27.08
N VAL A 267 -3.60 26.81 26.32
CA VAL A 267 -2.77 25.76 25.71
C VAL A 267 -1.30 26.09 25.88
N ALA A 268 -0.45 25.07 25.91
CA ALA A 268 1.00 25.25 25.94
C ALA A 268 1.48 26.03 24.71
N ARG A 269 2.50 26.87 24.87
CA ARG A 269 3.12 27.58 23.75
C ARG A 269 3.82 26.56 22.84
N PRO A 270 3.39 26.41 21.57
CA PRO A 270 4.11 25.57 20.62
C PRO A 270 5.44 26.20 20.25
N GLU A 271 6.39 25.36 19.83
CA GLU A 271 7.71 25.75 19.32
C GLU A 271 7.75 25.77 17.78
N LEU A 272 6.76 25.14 17.15
CA LEU A 272 6.49 25.18 15.72
C LEU A 272 5.00 24.96 15.43
N VAL A 273 4.54 25.46 14.28
CA VAL A 273 3.18 25.24 13.77
C VAL A 273 3.25 24.66 12.37
N VAL A 274 2.31 23.77 12.03
CA VAL A 274 2.16 23.21 10.68
C VAL A 274 0.80 23.58 10.11
N TRP A 275 0.81 24.14 8.91
CA TRP A 275 -0.37 24.33 8.06
C TRP A 275 -0.45 23.23 7.00
N PRO A 276 -1.64 22.94 6.48
CA PRO A 276 -1.85 21.89 5.48
C PRO A 276 -1.38 22.29 4.08
N GLU A 277 -1.40 21.33 3.16
CA GLU A 277 -1.21 21.55 1.72
C GLU A 277 -2.31 22.47 1.19
N ASN A 278 -1.94 23.39 0.30
CA ASN A 278 -2.86 24.37 -0.27
C ASN A 278 -3.59 25.21 0.81
N SER A 279 -2.95 25.42 1.97
CA SER A 279 -3.41 26.43 2.94
C SER A 279 -3.39 27.84 2.35
N SER A 280 -2.54 28.08 1.34
CA SER A 280 -2.63 29.23 0.44
C SER A 280 -2.58 28.77 -1.01
N ASP A 281 -3.68 28.90 -1.73
CA ASP A 281 -3.64 28.77 -3.20
C ASP A 281 -3.14 30.05 -3.87
N LEU A 282 -3.10 31.19 -3.16
CA LEU A 282 -2.52 32.45 -3.61
C LEU A 282 -0.99 32.41 -3.44
N ASP A 283 -0.23 32.81 -4.46
CA ASP A 283 1.24 32.72 -4.43
C ASP A 283 1.80 33.84 -3.53
N PRO A 284 2.32 33.52 -2.33
CA PRO A 284 2.76 34.53 -1.37
C PRO A 284 4.05 35.26 -1.78
N TYR A 285 4.75 34.81 -2.82
CA TYR A 285 5.90 35.54 -3.37
C TYR A 285 5.47 36.58 -4.40
N ARG A 286 4.28 36.43 -5.00
CA ARG A 286 3.77 37.30 -6.06
C ARG A 286 2.58 38.15 -5.62
N GLU A 287 1.85 37.73 -4.59
CA GLU A 287 0.65 38.39 -4.09
C GLU A 287 0.88 39.00 -2.69
N PRO A 288 1.08 40.33 -2.59
CA PRO A 288 1.43 41.00 -1.33
C PRO A 288 0.39 40.81 -0.22
N ASP A 289 -0.89 40.72 -0.56
CA ASP A 289 -1.97 40.55 0.43
C ASP A 289 -1.93 39.16 1.08
N ALA A 290 -1.62 38.11 0.30
CA ALA A 290 -1.44 36.77 0.82
C ALA A 290 -0.21 36.72 1.73
N ARG A 291 0.90 37.35 1.30
CA ARG A 291 2.11 37.48 2.11
C ARG A 291 1.84 38.19 3.43
N ALA A 292 1.15 39.32 3.40
CA ALA A 292 0.86 40.13 4.58
C ALA A 292 -0.03 39.38 5.59
N ALA A 293 -1.02 38.62 5.10
CA ALA A 293 -1.87 37.79 5.93
C ALA A 293 -1.08 36.67 6.63
N ILE A 294 -0.21 35.97 5.90
CA ILE A 294 0.66 34.93 6.47
C ILE A 294 1.66 35.55 7.46
N ASP A 295 2.34 36.64 7.10
CA ASP A 295 3.27 37.36 7.97
C ASP A 295 2.58 37.78 9.28
N GLY A 296 1.33 38.28 9.21
CA GLY A 296 0.53 38.66 10.37
C GLY A 296 0.25 37.48 11.30
N ALA A 297 -0.20 36.35 10.75
CA ALA A 297 -0.47 35.12 11.51
C ALA A 297 0.79 34.57 12.19
N VAL A 298 1.89 34.46 11.44
CA VAL A 298 3.18 33.93 11.93
C VAL A 298 3.76 34.83 13.01
N LYS A 299 3.72 36.15 12.84
CA LYS A 299 4.15 37.11 13.87
C LYS A 299 3.28 37.05 15.12
N ALA A 300 1.97 36.83 14.96
CA ALA A 300 1.04 36.77 16.09
C ALA A 300 1.27 35.55 17.00
N ILE A 301 1.57 34.37 16.42
CA ILE A 301 1.95 33.18 17.20
C ILE A 301 3.41 33.24 17.68
N GLY A 302 4.27 33.92 16.93
CA GLY A 302 5.64 34.25 17.35
C GLY A 302 6.60 33.04 17.35
N VAL A 303 6.30 32.01 16.55
CA VAL A 303 7.16 30.84 16.31
C VAL A 303 7.13 30.46 14.82
N PRO A 304 8.12 29.71 14.30
CA PRO A 304 8.14 29.30 12.90
C PRO A 304 6.94 28.44 12.50
N VAL A 305 6.45 28.66 11.28
CA VAL A 305 5.30 27.94 10.70
C VAL A 305 5.69 27.30 9.38
N LEU A 306 5.35 26.03 9.18
CA LEU A 306 5.45 25.38 7.87
C LEU A 306 4.14 25.64 7.10
N VAL A 307 4.21 26.45 6.05
CA VAL A 307 3.07 26.94 5.27
C VAL A 307 2.97 26.19 3.95
N GLY A 308 1.86 25.50 3.70
CA GLY A 308 1.61 24.84 2.41
C GLY A 308 1.00 25.80 1.39
N ALA A 309 1.68 26.07 0.29
CA ALA A 309 1.24 27.03 -0.71
C ALA A 309 1.49 26.57 -2.16
N LEU A 310 0.63 27.03 -3.07
CA LEU A 310 0.90 26.93 -4.50
C LEU A 310 1.68 28.16 -4.98
N THR A 311 2.81 27.92 -5.64
CA THR A 311 3.62 28.98 -6.25
C THR A 311 3.79 28.75 -7.73
N ALA A 312 4.02 29.82 -8.49
CA ALA A 312 4.39 29.67 -9.88
C ALA A 312 5.90 29.43 -10.03
N THR A 313 6.29 28.60 -10.99
CA THR A 313 7.69 28.46 -11.40
C THR A 313 8.27 29.81 -11.85
N PRO A 314 9.60 30.01 -11.85
CA PRO A 314 10.20 31.29 -12.23
C PRO A 314 9.74 31.83 -13.59
N ASP A 315 9.51 30.96 -14.57
CA ASP A 315 8.96 31.29 -15.91
C ASP A 315 7.44 31.57 -15.91
N GLY A 316 6.72 31.20 -14.84
CA GLY A 316 5.27 31.35 -14.70
C GLY A 316 4.44 30.28 -15.41
N GLU A 317 5.06 29.35 -16.13
CA GLU A 317 4.36 28.38 -16.98
C GLU A 317 3.75 27.23 -16.19
N LYS A 318 4.35 26.87 -15.06
CA LYS A 318 3.96 25.71 -14.24
C LYS A 318 3.71 26.10 -12.79
N VAL A 319 3.21 25.13 -12.04
CA VAL A 319 2.91 25.27 -10.61
C VAL A 319 3.86 24.42 -9.78
N GLU A 320 4.26 24.92 -8.63
CA GLU A 320 4.95 24.18 -7.58
C GLU A 320 4.04 24.10 -6.37
N ASN A 321 3.87 22.88 -5.85
CA ASN A 321 3.20 22.65 -4.57
C ASN A 321 4.27 22.62 -3.49
N ARG A 322 4.28 23.64 -2.62
CA ARG A 322 5.39 23.91 -1.71
C ARG A 322 4.99 23.84 -0.24
N GLY A 323 5.88 23.26 0.58
CA GLY A 323 5.95 23.49 2.03
C GLY A 323 7.02 24.52 2.34
N ILE A 324 6.64 25.70 2.84
CA ILE A 324 7.54 26.86 3.04
C ILE A 324 7.75 27.07 4.54
N VAL A 325 9.01 27.06 4.99
CA VAL A 325 9.35 27.47 6.35
C VAL A 325 9.21 28.99 6.45
N TRP A 326 8.32 29.44 7.32
CA TRP A 326 8.04 30.85 7.55
C TRP A 326 8.47 31.26 8.96
N ASP A 327 9.49 32.10 9.05
CA ASP A 327 10.02 32.60 10.31
C ASP A 327 9.34 33.92 10.72
N PRO A 328 8.98 34.11 12.00
CA PRO A 328 8.30 35.33 12.46
C PRO A 328 9.13 36.61 12.33
N ARG A 329 10.45 36.51 12.18
CA ARG A 329 11.36 37.65 12.04
C ARG A 329 11.79 37.85 10.59
N THR A 330 12.19 36.78 9.91
CA THR A 330 12.77 36.88 8.55
C THR A 330 11.77 36.62 7.42
N GLY A 331 10.57 36.11 7.72
CA GLY A 331 9.56 35.75 6.71
C GLY A 331 9.83 34.39 6.06
N PRO A 332 9.38 34.17 4.80
CA PRO A 332 9.55 32.88 4.11
C PRO A 332 11.02 32.59 3.80
N GLY A 333 11.46 31.37 4.10
CA GLY A 333 12.84 30.91 3.93
C GLY A 333 12.93 29.62 3.11
N ASP A 334 13.53 28.58 3.71
CA ASP A 334 13.69 27.28 3.07
C ASP A 334 12.34 26.64 2.71
N HIS A 335 12.33 25.80 1.69
CA HIS A 335 11.10 25.18 1.20
C HIS A 335 11.32 23.84 0.51
N TYR A 336 10.31 22.98 0.64
CA TYR A 336 10.15 21.73 -0.07
C TYR A 336 9.20 21.92 -1.25
N VAL A 337 9.47 21.28 -2.38
CA VAL A 337 8.56 21.17 -3.53
C VAL A 337 8.17 19.71 -3.65
N LYS A 338 6.88 19.41 -3.71
CA LYS A 338 6.33 18.06 -3.90
C LYS A 338 7.06 17.33 -5.03
N ARG A 339 7.64 16.17 -4.74
CA ARG A 339 8.44 15.36 -5.69
C ARG A 339 7.58 14.45 -6.54
N HIS A 340 6.46 14.00 -5.99
CA HIS A 340 5.52 13.11 -6.64
C HIS A 340 4.17 13.82 -6.78
N PRO A 341 3.93 14.62 -7.84
CA PRO A 341 2.60 15.12 -8.16
C PRO A 341 1.66 13.99 -8.62
N VAL A 342 0.35 14.16 -8.40
CA VAL A 342 -0.70 13.18 -8.71
C VAL A 342 -0.95 13.15 -10.23
N PRO A 343 -0.79 11.99 -10.90
CA PRO A 343 -1.19 11.84 -12.30
C PRO A 343 -2.70 12.08 -12.47
N PHE A 344 -3.08 12.85 -13.48
CA PHE A 344 -4.46 13.25 -13.80
C PHE A 344 -5.15 14.14 -12.74
N GLY A 345 -4.43 14.57 -11.70
CA GLY A 345 -4.92 15.51 -10.69
C GLY A 345 -4.09 16.79 -10.61
N GLU A 346 -2.77 16.68 -10.69
CA GLU A 346 -1.83 17.80 -10.63
C GLU A 346 -1.03 17.96 -11.94
N TYR A 347 -0.92 16.90 -12.73
CA TYR A 347 -0.39 16.97 -14.09
C TYR A 347 -1.10 15.98 -15.01
N VAL A 348 -1.04 16.20 -16.32
CA VAL A 348 -1.68 15.33 -17.32
C VAL A 348 -0.63 14.54 -18.11
N PRO A 349 -0.45 13.22 -17.84
CA PRO A 349 0.35 12.36 -18.70
C PRO A 349 -0.15 12.42 -20.15
N PHE A 350 0.75 12.57 -21.12
CA PHE A 350 0.38 12.70 -22.54
C PHE A 350 -0.67 13.80 -22.83
N ARG A 351 -0.57 14.94 -22.13
CA ARG A 351 -1.48 16.10 -22.22
C ARG A 351 -1.99 16.36 -23.64
N ASP A 352 -1.08 16.54 -24.60
CA ASP A 352 -1.40 16.89 -26.00
C ASP A 352 -2.34 15.91 -26.70
N VAL A 353 -2.41 14.66 -26.24
CA VAL A 353 -3.27 13.62 -26.80
C VAL A 353 -4.57 13.54 -25.99
N LEU A 354 -4.47 13.45 -24.66
CA LEU A 354 -5.64 13.14 -23.82
C LEU A 354 -6.62 14.30 -23.68
N THR A 355 -6.15 15.55 -23.65
CA THR A 355 -7.04 16.72 -23.56
C THR A 355 -7.89 16.89 -24.83
N ARG A 356 -7.54 16.27 -25.96
CA ARG A 356 -8.37 16.26 -27.18
C ARG A 356 -9.62 15.39 -27.07
N PHE A 357 -9.65 14.46 -26.11
CA PHE A 357 -10.71 13.46 -25.97
C PHE A 357 -11.40 13.50 -24.60
N ILE A 358 -10.80 14.17 -23.61
CA ILE A 358 -11.26 14.18 -22.22
C ILE A 358 -11.28 15.63 -21.70
N ASP A 359 -12.38 16.33 -21.96
CA ASP A 359 -12.57 17.76 -21.64
C ASP A 359 -12.33 18.10 -20.15
N ARG A 360 -12.61 17.16 -19.23
CA ARG A 360 -12.43 17.43 -17.79
C ARG A 360 -10.96 17.66 -17.40
N LEU A 361 -9.99 17.25 -18.24
CA LEU A 361 -8.58 17.49 -18.01
C LEU A 361 -8.21 18.98 -18.15
N ASP A 362 -9.06 19.80 -18.77
CA ASP A 362 -8.88 21.24 -18.86
C ASP A 362 -9.02 21.95 -17.50
N GLN A 363 -9.56 21.25 -16.48
CA GLN A 363 -9.56 21.70 -15.09
C GLN A 363 -8.15 21.73 -14.47
N ILE A 364 -7.15 21.15 -15.16
CA ILE A 364 -5.72 21.24 -14.82
C ILE A 364 -5.05 22.13 -15.86
N PRO A 365 -5.19 23.46 -15.77
CA PRO A 365 -4.71 24.37 -16.81
C PRO A 365 -3.18 24.46 -16.88
N ARG A 366 -2.49 24.21 -15.76
CA ARG A 366 -1.02 24.16 -15.68
C ARG A 366 -0.59 22.90 -14.96
N ASP A 367 0.42 22.23 -15.52
CA ASP A 367 1.03 21.06 -14.88
C ASP A 367 1.85 21.49 -13.67
N PHE A 368 1.80 20.67 -12.63
CA PHE A 368 2.68 20.80 -11.47
C PHE A 368 4.04 20.22 -11.82
N VAL A 369 5.13 20.86 -11.38
CA VAL A 369 6.48 20.32 -11.53
C VAL A 369 6.81 19.32 -10.44
N HIS A 370 7.72 18.41 -10.75
CA HIS A 370 8.34 17.53 -9.77
C HIS A 370 9.48 18.27 -9.06
N GLY A 371 9.42 18.32 -7.72
CA GLY A 371 10.55 18.70 -6.89
C GLY A 371 11.72 17.73 -7.03
N THR A 372 12.93 18.19 -6.67
CA THR A 372 14.17 17.41 -6.83
C THR A 372 14.96 17.23 -5.53
N ARG A 373 14.53 17.89 -4.44
CA ARG A 373 15.24 17.93 -3.15
C ARG A 373 14.44 17.17 -2.09
N SER A 374 15.13 16.62 -1.08
CA SER A 374 14.47 16.03 0.10
C SER A 374 13.77 17.11 0.93
N GLY A 375 12.60 16.80 1.49
CA GLY A 375 11.81 17.70 2.35
C GLY A 375 12.32 17.85 3.78
N VAL A 376 13.62 17.60 4.02
CA VAL A 376 14.23 17.75 5.35
C VAL A 376 14.61 19.20 5.59
N MET A 377 13.88 19.87 6.48
CA MET A 377 14.00 21.31 6.72
C MET A 377 14.08 21.63 8.20
N ARG A 378 14.81 22.69 8.59
CA ARG A 378 14.81 23.20 9.97
C ARG A 378 13.52 23.98 10.22
N LEU A 379 12.79 23.61 11.27
CA LEU A 379 11.57 24.29 11.70
C LEU A 379 11.61 24.51 13.22
N GLY A 380 12.00 25.72 13.64
CA GLY A 380 12.21 26.03 15.05
C GLY A 380 13.38 25.22 15.65
N PRO A 381 13.19 24.56 16.81
CA PRO A 381 14.27 23.83 17.49
C PRO A 381 14.62 22.49 16.83
N VAL A 382 13.77 21.98 15.93
CA VAL A 382 13.90 20.64 15.35
C VAL A 382 14.00 20.67 13.84
N THR A 383 14.55 19.61 13.26
CA THR A 383 14.43 19.33 11.82
C THR A 383 13.16 18.51 11.57
N VAL A 384 12.34 18.89 10.59
CA VAL A 384 11.18 18.12 10.12
C VAL A 384 11.49 17.45 8.79
N GLY A 385 10.89 16.28 8.56
CA GLY A 385 10.84 15.64 7.25
C GLY A 385 9.44 15.79 6.66
N ASP A 386 9.29 16.64 5.65
CA ASP A 386 8.00 16.96 5.05
C ASP A 386 7.73 16.12 3.80
N VAL A 387 6.50 15.60 3.71
CA VAL A 387 5.93 15.02 2.49
C VAL A 387 4.54 15.60 2.27
N ILE A 388 4.17 15.75 0.99
CA ILE A 388 2.93 16.41 0.61
C ILE A 388 1.93 15.37 0.07
N CYS A 389 0.79 15.29 0.75
CA CYS A 389 -0.40 14.58 0.33
C CYS A 389 -0.19 13.07 0.19
N PHE A 390 -0.41 12.53 -1.01
CA PHE A 390 -0.29 11.10 -1.27
C PHE A 390 1.15 10.58 -1.28
N GLU A 391 2.18 11.44 -1.18
CA GLU A 391 3.58 11.02 -1.02
C GLU A 391 3.79 10.12 0.21
N VAL A 392 2.95 10.25 1.24
CA VAL A 392 2.97 9.35 2.42
C VAL A 392 2.79 7.86 2.05
N ALA A 393 2.16 7.57 0.91
CA ALA A 393 1.96 6.22 0.41
C ALA A 393 3.24 5.61 -0.20
N TYR A 394 4.26 6.42 -0.50
CA TYR A 394 5.47 6.00 -1.21
C TYR A 394 6.64 5.72 -0.26
N ASP A 395 7.19 4.50 -0.34
CA ASP A 395 8.26 4.05 0.56
C ASP A 395 9.52 4.93 0.44
N GLN A 396 9.87 5.34 -0.78
CA GLN A 396 11.07 6.15 -1.01
C GLN A 396 10.88 7.58 -0.51
N GLU A 397 9.73 8.21 -0.79
CA GLU A 397 9.56 9.62 -0.46
C GLU A 397 9.56 9.86 1.05
N VAL A 398 8.94 8.97 1.83
CA VAL A 398 8.94 9.08 3.29
C VAL A 398 10.31 8.72 3.88
N ARG A 399 11.01 7.70 3.34
CA ARG A 399 12.35 7.33 3.81
C ARG A 399 13.38 8.44 3.59
N ASP A 400 13.32 9.12 2.45
CA ASP A 400 14.23 10.21 2.10
C ASP A 400 14.12 11.40 3.07
N VAL A 401 12.99 11.53 3.77
CA VAL A 401 12.77 12.57 4.79
C VAL A 401 12.86 12.07 6.23
N ALA A 402 13.07 10.78 6.45
CA ALA A 402 13.15 10.15 7.79
C ALA A 402 14.36 10.61 8.64
N ALA A 403 15.29 11.36 8.04
CA ALA A 403 16.36 12.06 8.76
C ALA A 403 15.83 13.21 9.63
N GLY A 404 14.62 13.72 9.38
CA GLY A 404 13.93 14.66 10.25
C GLY A 404 13.64 14.05 11.64
N GLN A 405 13.58 14.89 12.66
CA GLN A 405 13.26 14.49 14.03
C GLN A 405 11.75 14.27 14.26
N LEU A 406 10.94 14.89 13.41
CA LEU A 406 9.50 14.69 13.25
C LEU A 406 9.22 14.53 11.75
N LEU A 407 8.12 13.87 11.39
CA LEU A 407 7.61 13.87 10.03
C LEU A 407 6.37 14.73 9.93
N VAL A 408 6.18 15.35 8.77
CA VAL A 408 4.99 16.14 8.45
C VAL A 408 4.35 15.58 7.19
N VAL A 409 3.02 15.50 7.20
CA VAL A 409 2.21 15.19 6.02
C VAL A 409 1.27 16.37 5.81
N GLN A 410 1.62 17.28 4.90
CA GLN A 410 0.74 18.37 4.48
C GLN A 410 -0.25 17.83 3.46
N THR A 411 -1.57 17.89 3.67
CA THR A 411 -2.55 17.33 2.73
C THR A 411 -3.80 18.18 2.56
N ASN A 412 -4.35 18.18 1.35
CA ASN A 412 -5.67 18.71 1.04
C ASN A 412 -6.58 17.55 0.60
N ASN A 413 -7.50 17.15 1.47
CA ASN A 413 -8.47 16.10 1.14
C ASN A 413 -9.85 16.63 0.74
N ALA A 414 -10.01 17.92 0.44
CA ALA A 414 -11.33 18.52 0.16
C ALA A 414 -12.12 17.74 -0.91
N THR A 415 -11.46 17.35 -2.00
CA THR A 415 -12.05 16.58 -3.10
C THR A 415 -12.54 15.19 -2.68
N TYR A 416 -11.85 14.56 -1.72
CA TYR A 416 -12.07 13.18 -1.31
C TYR A 416 -12.75 13.06 0.05
N GLY A 417 -13.23 14.16 0.61
CA GLY A 417 -13.85 14.14 1.92
C GLY A 417 -15.16 13.33 1.96
N HIS A 418 -15.45 12.76 3.13
CA HIS A 418 -16.52 11.80 3.36
C HIS A 418 -16.45 10.56 2.46
N THR A 419 -15.24 10.15 2.08
CA THR A 419 -14.99 8.90 1.33
C THR A 419 -14.05 7.97 2.10
N SER A 420 -13.64 6.86 1.46
CA SER A 420 -12.68 5.93 2.06
C SER A 420 -11.24 6.46 2.11
N LEU A 421 -10.89 7.50 1.33
CA LEU A 421 -9.50 7.90 1.14
C LEU A 421 -8.86 8.65 2.32
N PRO A 422 -9.51 9.64 2.97
CA PRO A 422 -8.89 10.33 4.12
C PRO A 422 -8.58 9.37 5.29
N PRO A 423 -9.50 8.46 5.70
CA PRO A 423 -9.16 7.44 6.71
C PRO A 423 -8.02 6.50 6.28
N GLN A 424 -7.93 6.17 4.98
CA GLN A 424 -6.84 5.33 4.46
C GLN A 424 -5.48 6.05 4.48
N GLN A 425 -5.44 7.35 4.22
CA GLN A 425 -4.21 8.16 4.34
C GLN A 425 -3.73 8.21 5.80
N ILE A 426 -4.65 8.36 6.77
CA ILE A 426 -4.31 8.27 8.20
C ILE A 426 -3.71 6.91 8.54
N ALA A 427 -4.28 5.82 8.02
CA ALA A 427 -3.69 4.49 8.18
C ALA A 427 -2.25 4.41 7.65
N MET A 428 -1.97 5.00 6.48
CA MET A 428 -0.61 5.08 5.95
C MET A 428 0.31 5.82 6.91
N SER A 429 -0.08 7.01 7.37
CA SER A 429 0.69 7.81 8.34
C SER A 429 0.99 7.04 9.63
N ARG A 430 0.04 6.24 10.12
CA ARG A 430 0.27 5.39 11.31
C ARG A 430 1.32 4.33 11.11
N LEU A 431 1.31 3.66 9.95
CA LEU A 431 2.34 2.68 9.64
C LEU A 431 3.71 3.35 9.47
N ARG A 432 3.75 4.51 8.78
CA ARG A 432 4.98 5.28 8.59
C ARG A 432 5.59 5.76 9.90
N ALA A 433 4.76 6.14 10.87
CA ALA A 433 5.22 6.55 12.19
C ALA A 433 6.06 5.46 12.87
N VAL A 434 5.59 4.20 12.77
CA VAL A 434 6.27 3.01 13.32
C VAL A 434 7.50 2.65 12.48
N GLU A 435 7.36 2.68 11.16
CA GLU A 435 8.42 2.35 10.21
C GLU A 435 9.68 3.20 10.41
N HIS A 436 9.50 4.51 10.59
CA HIS A 436 10.59 5.48 10.76
C HIS A 436 10.85 5.81 12.23
N GLY A 437 10.02 5.33 13.16
CA GLY A 437 10.12 5.64 14.58
C GLY A 437 10.06 7.15 14.83
N ARG A 438 9.12 7.85 14.19
CA ARG A 438 8.93 9.30 14.24
C ARG A 438 7.49 9.63 14.61
N THR A 439 7.33 10.73 15.34
CA THR A 439 6.02 11.38 15.42
C THR A 439 5.68 11.94 14.04
N ILE A 440 4.45 11.71 13.57
CA ILE A 440 3.95 12.28 12.32
C ILE A 440 2.86 13.31 12.62
N LEU A 441 3.01 14.52 12.09
CA LEU A 441 2.03 15.59 12.11
C LEU A 441 1.30 15.59 10.77
N VAL A 442 0.05 15.14 10.75
CA VAL A 442 -0.81 15.20 9.56
C VAL A 442 -1.62 16.48 9.64
N ALA A 443 -1.33 17.43 8.75
CA ALA A 443 -2.06 18.68 8.62
C ALA A 443 -2.95 18.60 7.39
N ALA A 444 -4.27 18.52 7.60
CA ALA A 444 -5.26 18.46 6.54
C ALA A 444 -6.08 19.77 6.44
N THR A 445 -6.33 20.27 5.23
CA THR A 445 -7.15 21.49 5.04
C THR A 445 -8.59 21.27 5.49
N SER A 446 -9.22 20.20 5.02
CA SER A 446 -10.60 19.82 5.36
C SER A 446 -10.79 18.31 5.58
N GLY A 447 -9.69 17.54 5.52
CA GLY A 447 -9.66 16.12 5.83
C GLY A 447 -9.52 15.86 7.33
N ILE A 448 -8.79 14.79 7.65
CA ILE A 448 -8.46 14.43 9.04
C ILE A 448 -7.05 14.94 9.32
N SER A 449 -6.93 15.93 10.21
CA SER A 449 -5.64 16.30 10.83
C SER A 449 -5.40 15.41 12.03
N ALA A 450 -4.15 15.04 12.27
CA ALA A 450 -3.80 14.12 13.34
C ALA A 450 -2.37 14.30 13.83
N ILE A 451 -2.14 13.94 15.09
CA ILE A 451 -0.81 13.75 15.66
C ILE A 451 -0.64 12.27 15.97
N VAL A 452 0.34 11.62 15.33
CA VAL A 452 0.59 10.19 15.46
C VAL A 452 1.93 9.96 16.15
N ALA A 453 1.93 9.17 17.23
CA ALA A 453 3.13 8.84 17.99
C ALA A 453 4.07 7.86 17.24
N PRO A 454 5.36 7.76 17.61
CA PRO A 454 6.33 6.86 16.97
C PRO A 454 5.98 5.36 17.01
N ASP A 455 5.05 4.94 17.87
CA ASP A 455 4.53 3.57 17.97
C ASP A 455 3.22 3.37 17.18
N GLY A 456 2.77 4.37 16.43
CA GLY A 456 1.54 4.34 15.64
C GLY A 456 0.26 4.65 16.44
N ARG A 457 0.38 4.99 17.74
CA ARG A 457 -0.74 5.43 18.56
C ARG A 457 -1.21 6.82 18.12
N MET A 458 -2.51 7.01 18.04
CA MET A 458 -3.11 8.32 17.84
C MET A 458 -2.98 9.16 19.11
N ILE A 459 -2.34 10.34 19.03
CA ILE A 459 -2.26 11.31 20.13
C ILE A 459 -3.48 12.21 20.09
N ASP A 460 -3.78 12.77 18.91
CA ASP A 460 -4.91 13.66 18.68
C ASP A 460 -5.41 13.51 17.23
N ARG A 461 -6.69 13.81 16.98
CA ARG A 461 -7.29 13.79 15.64
C ARG A 461 -8.52 14.70 15.53
N SER A 462 -8.68 15.35 14.38
CA SER A 462 -9.87 16.12 14.03
C SER A 462 -10.94 15.24 13.36
N ALA A 463 -12.14 15.81 13.20
CA ALA A 463 -13.12 15.32 12.22
C ALA A 463 -12.83 15.93 10.83
N GLU A 464 -13.45 15.38 9.79
CA GLU A 464 -13.45 16.01 8.46
C GLU A 464 -14.35 17.25 8.44
N PHE A 465 -13.99 18.23 7.60
CA PHE A 465 -14.72 19.48 7.35
C PHE A 465 -15.07 20.30 8.59
N VAL A 466 -14.22 20.28 9.61
CA VAL A 466 -14.28 21.20 10.75
C VAL A 466 -13.03 22.07 10.82
N ARG A 467 -13.12 23.22 11.48
CA ARG A 467 -11.92 23.96 11.92
C ARG A 467 -11.43 23.32 13.21
N ASP A 468 -10.13 23.07 13.32
CA ASP A 468 -9.53 22.39 14.47
C ASP A 468 -8.10 22.86 14.76
N LEU A 469 -7.70 22.79 16.03
CA LEU A 469 -6.37 23.20 16.52
C LEU A 469 -5.84 22.15 17.48
N GLN A 470 -4.81 21.41 17.07
CA GLN A 470 -4.20 20.35 17.87
C GLN A 470 -2.87 20.85 18.43
N VAL A 471 -2.69 20.77 19.75
CA VAL A 471 -1.43 21.15 20.42
C VAL A 471 -1.00 20.01 21.32
N ALA A 472 0.22 19.50 21.12
CA ALA A 472 0.75 18.40 21.92
C ALA A 472 2.27 18.52 22.10
N THR A 473 2.76 18.04 23.24
CA THR A 473 4.20 17.79 23.43
C THR A 473 4.51 16.38 22.95
N VAL A 474 5.41 16.27 21.99
CA VAL A 474 5.74 15.02 21.29
C VAL A 474 7.25 14.76 21.32
N PRO A 475 7.69 13.49 21.21
CA PRO A 475 9.11 13.17 21.18
C PRO A 475 9.72 13.51 19.81
N ALA A 476 10.72 14.40 19.81
CA ALA A 476 11.64 14.62 18.71
C ALA A 476 12.73 13.54 18.74
N ARG A 477 12.84 12.72 17.69
CA ARG A 477 13.67 11.51 17.69
C ARG A 477 14.74 11.54 16.61
N THR A 478 15.96 11.20 16.97
CA THR A 478 17.10 11.09 16.03
C THR A 478 17.48 9.64 15.71
N ALA A 479 17.01 8.67 16.50
CA ALA A 479 17.35 7.26 16.34
C ALA A 479 16.82 6.69 15.01
N THR A 480 17.66 5.97 14.27
CA THR A 480 17.30 5.32 13.00
C THR A 480 16.79 3.90 13.24
N THR A 481 15.65 3.54 12.64
CA THR A 481 15.08 2.18 12.75
C THR A 481 15.88 1.18 11.91
N PRO A 482 15.79 -0.14 12.18
CA PRO A 482 16.33 -1.15 11.28
C PRO A 482 15.77 -1.04 9.85
N SER A 483 14.49 -0.67 9.70
CA SER A 483 13.87 -0.44 8.40
C SER A 483 14.62 0.64 7.60
N ASP A 484 14.86 1.79 8.22
CA ASP A 484 15.59 2.90 7.59
C ASP A 484 17.03 2.51 7.21
N ARG A 485 17.70 1.72 8.05
CA ARG A 485 19.06 1.24 7.77
C ARG A 485 19.12 0.28 6.58
N MET A 486 18.13 -0.59 6.43
CA MET A 486 18.08 -1.56 5.33
C MET A 486 17.52 -0.99 4.02
N GLY A 487 16.80 0.13 4.10
CA GLY A 487 16.20 0.77 2.94
C GLY A 487 15.27 -0.16 2.17
N ALA A 488 15.41 -0.21 0.83
CA ALA A 488 14.57 -1.04 -0.03
C ALA A 488 15.01 -2.51 -0.11
N ALA A 489 16.14 -2.90 0.50
CA ALA A 489 16.69 -4.24 0.34
C ALA A 489 15.72 -5.39 0.75
N PRO A 490 14.96 -5.28 1.86
CA PRO A 490 14.02 -6.33 2.25
C PRO A 490 12.88 -6.51 1.22
N GLU A 491 12.37 -5.41 0.65
CA GLU A 491 11.35 -5.45 -0.40
C GLU A 491 11.83 -6.26 -1.60
N TRP A 492 13.02 -5.92 -2.11
CA TRP A 492 13.63 -6.60 -3.25
C TRP A 492 13.91 -8.08 -2.96
N ALA A 493 14.40 -8.40 -1.76
CA ALA A 493 14.68 -9.77 -1.38
C ALA A 493 13.40 -10.62 -1.35
N MET A 494 12.32 -10.13 -0.72
CA MET A 494 11.03 -10.84 -0.65
C MET A 494 10.35 -10.95 -2.01
N ALA A 495 10.40 -9.89 -2.83
CA ALA A 495 9.88 -9.90 -4.19
C ALA A 495 10.63 -10.93 -5.07
N ALA A 496 11.97 -10.90 -5.03
CA ALA A 496 12.81 -11.84 -5.77
C ALA A 496 12.54 -13.29 -5.35
N LEU A 497 12.37 -13.54 -4.05
CA LEU A 497 12.02 -14.85 -3.49
C LEU A 497 10.77 -15.44 -4.16
N GLY A 498 9.70 -14.65 -4.25
CA GLY A 498 8.44 -15.08 -4.89
C GLY A 498 8.57 -15.31 -6.39
N VAL A 499 9.20 -14.36 -7.10
CA VAL A 499 9.35 -14.41 -8.56
C VAL A 499 10.25 -15.58 -8.99
N LEU A 500 11.40 -15.77 -8.32
CA LEU A 500 12.32 -16.86 -8.64
C LEU A 500 11.68 -18.23 -8.40
N ALA A 501 10.88 -18.40 -7.34
CA ALA A 501 10.14 -19.62 -7.08
C ALA A 501 9.10 -19.90 -8.18
N ALA A 502 8.34 -18.90 -8.63
CA ALA A 502 7.40 -19.05 -9.74
C ALA A 502 8.12 -19.45 -11.05
N CYS A 503 9.26 -18.82 -11.35
CA CYS A 503 10.11 -19.15 -12.50
C CYS A 503 10.66 -20.58 -12.44
N ALA A 504 11.16 -21.02 -11.27
CA ALA A 504 11.65 -22.38 -11.06
C ALA A 504 10.53 -23.42 -11.26
N ALA A 505 9.34 -23.15 -10.72
CA ALA A 505 8.16 -23.99 -10.92
C ALA A 505 7.80 -24.10 -12.42
N ALA A 506 7.79 -22.98 -13.15
CA ALA A 506 7.50 -22.97 -14.59
C ALA A 506 8.54 -23.80 -15.39
N ARG A 507 9.83 -23.64 -15.10
CA ARG A 507 10.92 -24.39 -15.75
C ARG A 507 10.86 -25.90 -15.48
N SER A 508 10.46 -26.30 -14.27
CA SER A 508 10.30 -27.72 -13.94
C SER A 508 9.22 -28.39 -14.79
N MET A 509 8.12 -27.67 -15.08
CA MET A 509 7.02 -28.19 -15.90
C MET A 509 7.41 -28.35 -17.36
N THR A 510 8.12 -27.38 -17.93
CA THR A 510 8.54 -27.45 -19.33
C THR A 510 9.54 -28.59 -19.54
N ARG A 511 10.44 -28.83 -18.58
CA ARG A 511 11.35 -29.98 -18.59
C ARG A 511 10.61 -31.32 -18.50
N SER A 512 9.67 -31.47 -17.56
CA SER A 512 8.86 -32.69 -17.47
C SER A 512 8.02 -32.94 -18.73
N ALA A 513 7.41 -31.91 -19.31
CA ALA A 513 6.63 -32.04 -20.54
C ALA A 513 7.51 -32.43 -21.75
N ARG A 514 8.72 -31.87 -21.84
CA ARG A 514 9.69 -32.21 -22.89
C ARG A 514 10.19 -33.65 -22.73
N SER A 515 10.54 -34.07 -21.52
CA SER A 515 10.96 -35.44 -21.20
C SER A 515 9.86 -36.47 -21.50
N ALA A 516 8.59 -36.15 -21.17
CA ALA A 516 7.45 -37.00 -21.50
C ALA A 516 7.23 -37.12 -23.02
N ARG A 517 7.39 -36.02 -23.78
CA ARG A 517 7.32 -36.04 -25.24
C ARG A 517 8.45 -36.85 -25.88
N THR A 518 9.69 -36.73 -25.38
CA THR A 518 10.82 -37.53 -25.90
C THR A 518 10.67 -39.01 -25.55
N ALA A 519 10.18 -39.35 -24.36
CA ALA A 519 9.90 -40.74 -23.96
C ALA A 519 8.72 -41.34 -24.76
N GLY A 520 7.70 -40.54 -25.09
CA GLY A 520 6.61 -40.94 -25.98
C GLY A 520 7.06 -41.18 -27.42
N ALA A 521 7.93 -40.30 -27.95
CA ALA A 521 8.51 -40.46 -29.29
C ALA A 521 9.39 -41.73 -29.40
N ALA A 522 10.19 -42.03 -28.37
CA ALA A 522 11.03 -43.24 -28.33
C ALA A 522 10.22 -44.56 -28.22
N ARG A 523 9.00 -44.51 -27.66
CA ARG A 523 8.09 -45.68 -27.62
C ARG A 523 7.29 -45.86 -28.91
N GLY A 524 7.03 -44.78 -29.66
CA GLY A 524 6.33 -44.83 -30.95
C GLY A 524 7.18 -45.37 -32.11
N THR A 525 8.51 -45.37 -31.99
CA THR A 525 9.42 -45.91 -33.01
C THR A 525 9.78 -47.40 -32.81
N GLY A 526 9.28 -48.04 -31.74
CA GLY A 526 9.62 -49.43 -31.39
C GLY A 526 8.60 -50.50 -31.82
N THR A 527 7.46 -50.14 -32.41
CA THR A 527 6.36 -51.07 -32.75
C THR A 527 6.11 -51.23 -34.26
N GLY A 528 7.10 -50.88 -35.10
CA GLY A 528 7.00 -51.00 -36.56
C GLY A 528 7.64 -52.26 -37.18
N GLY A 529 8.13 -53.22 -36.37
CA GLY A 529 8.89 -54.35 -36.89
C GLY A 529 8.58 -55.66 -36.17
N ARG A 530 7.51 -56.34 -36.59
CA ARG A 530 7.33 -57.82 -36.66
C ARG A 530 5.84 -58.17 -36.69
N ALA A 531 5.35 -58.57 -37.85
CA ALA A 531 4.44 -59.71 -38.07
C ALA A 531 3.82 -59.66 -39.47
N ALA A 532 4.33 -60.48 -40.40
CA ALA A 532 3.52 -61.39 -41.23
C ALA A 532 4.46 -62.20 -42.13
N ASP A 533 4.98 -63.30 -41.58
CA ASP A 533 5.43 -64.46 -42.35
C ASP A 533 4.34 -65.54 -42.16
N GLY A 534 3.83 -66.11 -43.25
CA GLY A 534 3.15 -67.40 -43.23
C GLY A 534 1.83 -67.50 -44.00
N ASN A 535 1.88 -68.27 -45.09
CA ASN A 535 0.81 -68.96 -45.81
C ASN A 535 -0.14 -68.18 -46.73
N ALA A 536 0.15 -68.23 -48.03
CA ALA A 536 -0.85 -68.58 -49.03
C ALA A 536 -0.22 -69.40 -50.17
N VAL A 537 -0.80 -70.58 -50.38
CA VAL A 537 -0.51 -71.57 -51.41
C VAL A 537 -1.10 -71.12 -52.74
N ASP A 538 -0.27 -71.18 -53.77
CA ASP A 538 -0.50 -71.62 -55.15
C ASP A 538 -1.87 -71.36 -55.83
N ARG A 539 -1.83 -70.61 -56.95
CA ARG A 539 -2.43 -70.95 -58.25
C ARG A 539 -2.10 -69.90 -59.32
N ASN A 540 -1.26 -70.30 -60.27
CA ASN A 540 -1.40 -70.19 -61.72
C ASN A 540 -2.46 -69.21 -62.29
N ASP A 541 -2.05 -68.28 -63.16
CA ASP A 541 -1.97 -68.48 -64.63
C ASP A 541 -1.61 -67.16 -65.35
N GLU A 542 -0.82 -67.30 -66.43
CA GLU A 542 -0.77 -66.55 -67.71
C GLU A 542 -0.94 -64.99 -67.69
N GLU A 543 -0.11 -64.18 -68.35
CA GLU A 543 0.18 -64.20 -69.79
C GLU A 543 1.27 -63.15 -70.13
N LYS A 544 2.26 -63.56 -70.93
CA LYS A 544 3.22 -62.81 -71.78
C LYS A 544 4.13 -61.72 -71.19
#